data_AF-A0AAW3JSF0-F1
#
_entry.id   AF-A0AAW3JSF0-F1
#
_cell.length_a   1.000
_cell.length_b   1.000
_cell.length_c   1.000
_cell.angle_alpha   90.00
_cell.angle_beta   90.00
_cell.angle_gamma   90.00
#
_symmetry.space_group_name_H-M   'P 1'
#
loop_
_entity.id
_entity.type
_entity.pdbx_description
1 polymer ?
#
loop_
_entity_poly.entity_id
_entity_poly.type
_entity_poly.pdbx_seq_one_letter_code
_entity_poly.pdbx_strand_id
1 'polypeptide(L)'
;MLEKKLMTTFNYVELSTSNFSTFSNEYALLIQSIGAELDSFFKLYCSFDFNERKNISHYANVILDNEPDIVNIELNILSKQLSIKPFESWSLNHRKRKKLRRTL
;
A
#
# COMPACT_ATOMS: atom_id res chain seq x y z
N MET A 1 16.27 7.08 7.53
CA MET A 1 15.25 6.03 7.36
C MET A 1 13.88 6.59 7.65
N LEU A 2 12.91 6.28 6.78
CA LEU A 2 11.51 6.73 6.91
C LEU A 2 10.81 6.06 8.10
N GLU A 3 11.22 4.84 8.44
CA GLU A 3 10.76 4.06 9.58
C GLU A 3 11.06 4.76 10.89
N LYS A 4 12.28 5.30 11.06
CA LYS A 4 12.62 6.09 12.25
C LYS A 4 11.73 7.32 12.38
N LYS A 5 11.44 8.01 11.27
CA LYS A 5 10.53 9.16 11.26
C LYS A 5 9.11 8.75 11.62
N LEU A 6 8.59 7.66 11.04
CA LEU A 6 7.29 7.09 11.40
C LEU A 6 7.24 6.76 12.89
N MET A 7 8.23 6.05 13.43
CA MET A 7 8.28 5.72 14.85
C MET A 7 8.29 6.95 15.75
N THR A 8 8.98 8.03 15.36
CA THR A 8 8.96 9.31 16.09
C THR A 8 7.57 9.95 16.12
N THR A 9 6.76 9.80 15.06
CA THR A 9 5.39 10.34 15.06
C THR A 9 4.51 9.70 16.14
N PHE A 10 4.79 8.45 16.53
CA PHE A 10 4.02 7.75 17.57
C PHE A 10 4.19 8.33 18.98
N ASN A 11 5.17 9.22 19.18
CA ASN A 11 5.27 10.01 20.41
C ASN A 11 4.20 11.11 20.52
N TYR A 12 3.55 11.46 19.41
CA TYR A 12 2.59 12.55 19.31
C TYR A 12 1.20 12.08 18.89
N VAL A 13 1.14 11.10 17.99
CA VAL A 13 -0.11 10.49 17.53
C VAL A 13 -0.02 8.99 17.71
N GLU A 14 -0.79 8.46 18.66
CA GLU A 14 -0.80 7.04 18.93
C GLU A 14 -1.33 6.24 17.74
N LEU A 15 -0.72 5.09 17.48
CA LEU A 15 -1.21 4.10 16.53
C LEU A 15 -2.46 3.40 17.11
N SER A 16 -3.61 4.05 16.95
CA SER A 16 -4.93 3.63 17.42
C SER A 16 -5.96 3.93 16.33
N THR A 17 -7.00 3.11 16.24
CA THR A 17 -8.10 3.29 15.28
C THR A 17 -8.80 4.65 15.44
N SER A 18 -8.81 5.21 16.65
CA SER A 18 -9.35 6.56 16.92
C SER A 18 -8.61 7.67 16.16
N ASN A 19 -7.36 7.42 15.76
CA ASN A 19 -6.48 8.39 15.10
C ASN A 19 -6.35 8.18 13.59
N PHE A 20 -7.08 7.23 13.00
CA PHE A 20 -6.95 6.94 11.55
C PHE A 20 -7.46 8.07 10.65
N SER A 21 -8.33 8.93 11.18
CA SER A 21 -8.81 10.14 10.50
C SER A 21 -8.06 11.41 10.93
N THR A 22 -6.94 11.28 11.63
CA THR A 22 -6.16 12.44 12.09
C THR A 22 -5.51 13.17 10.91
N PHE A 23 -5.72 14.48 10.84
CA PHE A 23 -5.03 15.32 9.86
C PHE A 23 -3.62 15.66 10.36
N SER A 24 -2.61 15.38 9.54
CA SER A 24 -1.21 15.69 9.86
C SER A 24 -0.39 15.82 8.59
N ASN A 25 0.28 16.95 8.42
CA ASN A 25 1.21 17.17 7.31
C ASN A 25 2.40 16.20 7.37
N GLU A 26 2.85 15.83 8.58
CA GLU A 26 3.91 14.84 8.76
C GLU A 26 3.50 13.47 8.22
N TYR A 27 2.26 13.02 8.50
CA TYR A 27 1.76 11.76 7.93
C TYR A 27 1.55 11.85 6.43
N ALA A 28 1.06 12.98 5.90
CA ALA A 28 0.95 13.17 4.45
C ALA A 28 2.31 13.06 3.74
N LEU A 29 3.35 13.69 4.29
CA LEU A 29 4.73 13.62 3.78
C LEU A 29 5.32 12.21 3.89
N LEU A 30 5.09 11.52 5.01
CA LEU A 30 5.54 10.14 5.21
C LEU A 30 4.88 9.19 4.21
N ILE A 31 3.56 9.29 4.01
CA ILE A 31 2.84 8.45 3.05
C ILE A 31 3.37 8.64 1.63
N GLN A 32 3.62 9.89 1.21
CA GLN A 32 4.20 10.17 -0.11
C GLN A 32 5.61 9.60 -0.26
N SER A 33 6.45 9.76 0.76
CA SER A 33 7.84 9.29 0.73
C SER A 33 7.92 7.76 0.71
N ILE A 34 7.15 7.09 1.57
CA ILE A 34 7.06 5.62 1.63
C ILE A 34 6.48 5.10 0.30
N GLY A 35 5.46 5.76 -0.23
CA GLY A 35 4.87 5.42 -1.52
C GLY A 35 5.87 5.49 -2.68
N ALA A 36 6.77 6.47 -2.69
CA ALA A 36 7.81 6.59 -3.72
C ALA A 36 8.88 5.49 -3.61
N GLU A 37 9.26 5.10 -2.39
CA GLU A 37 10.17 3.99 -2.14
C GLU A 37 9.55 2.65 -2.57
N LEU A 38 8.28 2.42 -2.19
CA LEU A 38 7.53 1.25 -2.61
C LEU A 38 7.29 1.20 -4.12
N ASP A 39 7.03 2.33 -4.78
CA ASP A 39 6.88 2.39 -6.25
C ASP A 39 8.17 1.91 -6.95
N SER A 40 9.32 2.40 -6.49
CA SER A 40 10.62 2.02 -7.04
C SER A 40 10.94 0.54 -6.78
N PHE A 41 10.68 0.07 -5.56
CA PHE A 41 10.84 -1.34 -5.20
C PHE A 41 9.94 -2.26 -6.03
N PHE A 42 8.65 -1.93 -6.17
CA PHE A 42 7.72 -2.76 -6.92
C PHE A 42 8.01 -2.78 -8.41
N LYS A 43 8.50 -1.69 -9.00
CA LYS A 43 8.98 -1.70 -10.39
C LYS A 43 10.13 -2.68 -10.58
N LEU A 44 11.11 -2.66 -9.67
CA LEU A 44 12.20 -3.61 -9.69
C LEU A 44 11.71 -5.05 -9.52
N TYR A 45 10.89 -5.32 -8.49
CA TYR A 45 10.37 -6.64 -8.18
C TYR A 45 9.51 -7.21 -9.33
N CYS A 46 8.63 -6.38 -9.92
CA CYS A 46 7.76 -6.78 -11.02
C CYS A 46 8.44 -6.73 -12.39
N SER A 47 9.74 -6.39 -12.46
CA SER A 47 10.50 -6.23 -13.70
C SER A 47 9.87 -5.23 -14.69
N PHE A 48 9.30 -4.14 -14.17
CA PHE A 48 8.80 -3.02 -14.98
C PHE A 48 9.89 -1.99 -15.23
N ASP A 49 9.81 -1.28 -16.37
CA ASP A 49 10.69 -0.14 -16.64
C ASP A 49 10.44 0.99 -15.62
N PHE A 50 11.51 1.62 -15.15
CA PHE A 50 11.44 2.66 -14.12
C PHE A 50 10.70 3.92 -14.56
N ASN A 51 10.70 4.20 -15.87
CA ASN A 51 10.02 5.34 -16.49
C ASN A 51 8.54 5.05 -16.78
N GLU A 52 8.11 3.79 -16.71
CA GLU A 52 6.71 3.46 -16.89
C GLU A 52 5.86 3.96 -15.72
N ARG A 53 4.72 4.56 -16.06
CA ARG A 53 3.72 4.94 -15.06
C ARG A 53 2.89 3.73 -14.70
N LYS A 54 3.11 3.20 -13.51
CA LYS A 54 2.33 2.13 -12.90
C LYS A 54 1.54 2.65 -11.71
N ASN A 55 0.64 1.82 -11.22
CA ASN A 55 -0.10 2.06 -9.99
C ASN A 55 -0.19 0.74 -9.20
N ILE A 56 -0.69 0.81 -7.98
CA ILE A 56 -0.73 -0.33 -7.06
C ILE A 56 -1.43 -1.57 -7.64
N SER A 57 -2.46 -1.40 -8.48
CA SER A 57 -3.17 -2.51 -9.11
C SER A 57 -2.33 -3.25 -10.16
N HIS A 58 -1.40 -2.57 -10.83
CA HIS A 58 -0.48 -3.24 -11.76
C HIS A 58 0.49 -4.14 -11.01
N TYR A 59 1.05 -3.65 -9.90
CA TYR A 59 1.95 -4.42 -9.03
C TYR A 59 1.20 -5.59 -8.38
N ALA A 60 0.00 -5.34 -7.85
CA ALA A 60 -0.82 -6.37 -7.21
C ALA A 60 -1.08 -7.58 -8.12
N ASN A 61 -1.35 -7.37 -9.41
CA ASN A 61 -1.56 -8.50 -10.33
C ASN A 61 -0.31 -9.39 -10.44
N VAL A 62 0.87 -8.79 -10.59
CA VAL A 62 2.13 -9.54 -10.72
C VAL A 62 2.52 -10.21 -9.40
N ILE A 63 2.38 -9.49 -8.28
CA ILE A 63 2.70 -10.01 -6.95
C ILE A 63 1.77 -11.17 -6.60
N LEU A 64 0.46 -11.07 -6.87
CA LEU A 64 -0.48 -12.16 -6.58
C LEU A 64 -0.29 -13.39 -7.47
N ASP A 65 0.19 -13.21 -8.71
CA ASP A 65 0.53 -14.34 -9.58
C ASP A 65 1.74 -15.14 -9.02
N ASN A 66 2.68 -14.46 -8.35
CA ASN A 66 3.90 -15.07 -7.78
C ASN A 66 3.73 -15.51 -6.32
N GLU A 67 3.03 -14.72 -5.51
CA GLU A 67 2.92 -14.85 -4.05
C GLU A 67 1.45 -14.65 -3.61
N PRO A 68 0.54 -15.58 -3.96
CA PRO A 68 -0.90 -15.42 -3.70
C PRO A 68 -1.22 -15.33 -2.21
N ASP A 69 -0.42 -15.95 -1.35
CA ASP A 69 -0.63 -15.97 0.10
C ASP A 69 -0.36 -14.62 0.78
N ILE A 70 0.17 -13.62 0.06
CA ILE A 70 0.41 -12.28 0.60
C ILE A 70 -0.87 -11.63 1.15
N VAL A 71 -2.04 -11.99 0.61
CA VAL A 71 -3.36 -11.49 1.07
C VAL A 71 -3.73 -12.03 2.45
N ASN A 72 -3.13 -13.14 2.86
CA ASN A 72 -3.38 -13.80 4.14
C ASN A 72 -2.40 -13.32 5.23
N ILE A 73 -1.39 -12.50 4.87
CA ILE A 73 -0.44 -11.97 5.85
C ILE A 73 -1.15 -11.00 6.80
N GLU A 74 -1.12 -11.37 8.07
CA GLU A 74 -1.67 -10.59 9.17
C GLU A 74 -0.55 -10.06 10.07
N LEU A 75 -0.53 -8.76 10.26
CA LEU A 75 0.43 -8.06 11.10
C LEU A 75 -0.20 -7.73 12.44
N ASN A 76 0.26 -8.42 13.48
CA ASN A 76 -0.17 -8.20 14.86
C ASN A 76 0.75 -7.20 15.55
N ILE A 77 0.25 -6.01 15.84
CA ILE A 77 0.96 -4.98 16.59
C ILE A 77 0.57 -5.15 18.07
N LEU A 78 1.28 -6.06 18.73
CA LEU A 78 1.00 -6.51 20.11
C LEU A 78 0.92 -5.35 21.11
N SER A 79 1.76 -4.33 20.94
CA SER A 79 1.80 -3.15 21.83
C SER A 79 0.56 -2.26 21.72
N LYS A 80 -0.30 -2.45 20.70
CA LYS A 80 -1.45 -1.59 20.40
C LYS A 80 -2.76 -2.36 20.21
N GLN A 81 -2.78 -3.68 20.48
CA GLN A 81 -3.95 -4.55 20.24
C GLN A 81 -4.56 -4.34 18.84
N LEU A 82 -3.69 -4.05 17.86
CA LEU A 82 -4.09 -3.73 16.50
C LEU A 82 -3.62 -4.86 15.58
N SER A 83 -4.55 -5.40 14.82
CA SER A 83 -4.25 -6.33 13.73
C SER A 83 -4.58 -5.68 12.39
N ILE A 84 -3.70 -5.85 11.41
CA ILE A 84 -3.85 -5.31 10.06
C ILE A 84 -3.51 -6.41 9.06
N LYS A 85 -4.35 -6.58 8.03
CA LYS A 85 -4.04 -7.35 6.83
C LYS A 85 -3.86 -6.40 5.65
N PRO A 86 -2.62 -5.96 5.35
CA PRO A 86 -2.40 -4.84 4.42
C PRO A 86 -2.92 -5.11 3.00
N PHE A 87 -2.94 -6.38 2.58
CA PHE A 87 -3.26 -6.79 1.22
C PHE A 87 -4.55 -7.62 1.12
N GLU A 88 -5.36 -7.67 2.18
CA GLU A 88 -6.61 -8.46 2.21
C GLU A 88 -7.57 -8.12 1.06
N SER A 89 -7.62 -6.84 0.66
CA SER A 89 -8.50 -6.38 -0.41
C SER A 89 -7.96 -6.62 -1.83
N TRP A 90 -6.75 -7.17 -1.97
CA TRP A 90 -6.18 -7.43 -3.28
C TRP A 90 -6.82 -8.67 -3.90
N SER A 91 -7.15 -8.59 -5.19
CA SER A 91 -7.67 -9.73 -5.95
C SER A 91 -7.26 -9.62 -7.41
N LEU A 92 -7.12 -10.76 -8.08
CA LEU A 92 -6.73 -10.86 -9.50
C LEU A 92 -7.79 -10.29 -10.49
N ASN A 93 -8.88 -9.70 -9.99
CA ASN A 93 -10.07 -9.36 -10.77
C ASN A 93 -10.18 -7.90 -11.24
N HIS A 94 -9.08 -7.15 -11.39
CA HIS A 94 -9.14 -5.82 -12.01
C HIS A 94 -9.12 -5.81 -13.56
N ARG A 95 -9.08 -6.98 -14.21
CA ARG A 95 -8.84 -7.07 -15.66
C ARG A 95 -10.04 -6.80 -16.59
N LYS A 96 -11.27 -6.57 -16.12
CA LYS A 96 -12.41 -6.26 -17.01
C LYS A 96 -13.48 -5.31 -16.41
N ARG A 97 -13.22 -4.01 -16.41
CA ARG A 97 -14.28 -3.06 -16.82
C ARG A 97 -14.06 -2.75 -18.29
N LYS A 98 -14.63 -3.57 -19.18
CA LYS A 98 -14.80 -3.17 -20.59
C LYS A 98 -15.46 -1.79 -20.58
N LYS A 99 -14.79 -0.77 -21.12
CA LYS A 99 -15.45 0.50 -21.45
C LYS A 99 -16.64 0.15 -22.32
N LEU A 100 -17.86 0.28 -21.79
CA LEU A 100 -19.08 0.24 -22.59
C LEU A 100 -18.98 1.45 -23.52
N ARG A 101 -18.50 1.25 -24.75
CA ARG A 101 -18.57 2.26 -25.80
C ARG A 101 -20.07 2.48 -26.03
N ARG A 102 -20.60 3.58 -25.49
CA ARG A 102 -21.88 4.12 -25.95
C ARG A 102 -21.63 4.63 -27.37
N THR A 103 -21.98 3.82 -28.35
CA THR A 103 -22.29 4.29 -29.71
C THR A 103 -23.52 5.20 -29.61
N LEU A 104 -23.32 6.46 -29.97
CA LEU A 104 -24.36 7.31 -30.56
C LEU A 104 -24.14 7.28 -32.06
#